data_AF-A0A9E2ULR2-F1
#
_entry.id   AF-A0A9E2ULR2-F1
#
_cell.length_a   1.000
_cell.length_b   1.000
_cell.length_c   1.000
_cell.angle_alpha   90.00
_cell.angle_beta   90.00
_cell.angle_gamma   90.00
#
_symmetry.space_group_name_H-M   'P 1'
#
loop_
_entity.id
_entity.type
_entity.pdbx_description
1 polymer ?
#
loop_
_entity_poly.entity_id
_entity_poly.type
_entity_poly.pdbx_seq_one_letter_code
_entity_poly.pdbx_strand_id
1 'polypeptide(L)' 'MLINVTPEMVEADIQAFEIRLQKAQDSLAELPEGYLPYPEYKKREKARHEHQEEISHVNCLIGLAREAL' A
#
# COMPACT_ATOMS: atom_id res chain seq x y z
N MET A 1 26.45 13.07 -9.93
CA MET A 1 25.56 13.04 -11.12
C MET A 1 24.17 13.36 -10.62
N LEU A 2 23.57 14.46 -11.04
CA LEU A 2 22.15 14.71 -10.81
C LEU A 2 21.41 13.81 -11.80
N ILE A 3 20.71 12.79 -11.28
CA ILE A 3 19.77 12.02 -12.10
C ILE A 3 18.62 12.99 -12.37
N ASN A 4 18.49 13.46 -13.60
CA ASN A 4 17.30 14.21 -14.00
C ASN A 4 16.13 13.23 -13.98
N VAL A 5 15.24 13.40 -13.02
CA VAL A 5 13.98 12.65 -12.96
C VAL A 5 13.17 13.05 -14.19
N THR A 6 12.82 12.08 -15.03
CA THR A 6 11.98 12.31 -16.21
C THR A 6 10.53 11.94 -15.90
N PRO A 7 9.55 12.50 -16.62
CA PRO A 7 8.15 12.13 -16.46
C PRO A 7 7.91 10.60 -16.58
N GLU A 8 8.61 9.93 -17.50
CA GLU A 8 8.48 8.48 -17.70
C GLU A 8 8.95 7.68 -16.47
N MET A 9 9.95 8.20 -15.73
CA MET A 9 10.39 7.57 -14.47
C MET A 9 9.32 7.72 -13.39
N VAL A 10 8.69 8.90 -13.29
CA VAL A 10 7.63 9.15 -12.30
C VAL A 10 6.39 8.30 -12.61
N GLU A 11 6.03 8.16 -13.89
CA GLU A 11 4.94 7.26 -14.32
C GLU A 11 5.23 5.79 -13.98
N ALA A 12 6.47 5.33 -14.19
CA ALA A 12 6.89 3.98 -13.81
C ALA A 12 6.81 3.75 -12.29
N ASP A 13 7.19 4.75 -11.49
CA ASP A 13 7.07 4.69 -10.03
C ASP A 13 5.60 4.66 -9.59
N ILE A 14 4.72 5.46 -10.20
CA ILE A 14 3.26 5.43 -9.95
C ILE A 14 2.71 4.04 -10.22
N GLN A 15 3.04 3.42 -11.37
CA GLN A 15 2.58 2.06 -11.70
C GLN A 15 3.07 1.03 -10.67
N ALA A 16 4.34 1.13 -10.23
CA ALA A 16 4.88 0.26 -9.20
C ALA A 16 4.15 0.44 -7.84
N PHE A 17 3.81 1.67 -7.48
CA PHE A 17 3.02 1.96 -6.28
C PHE A 17 1.59 1.45 -6.40
N GLU A 18 0.94 1.58 -7.56
CA GLU A 18 -0.40 1.05 -7.80
C GLU A 18 -0.46 -0.48 -7.64
N ILE A 19 0.56 -1.20 -8.13
CA ILE A 19 0.70 -2.66 -7.91
C ILE A 19 0.83 -2.98 -6.42
N ARG A 20 1.66 -2.23 -5.68
CA ARG A 20 1.82 -2.39 -4.22
C ARG A 20 0.51 -2.12 -3.48
N LEU A 21 -0.21 -1.07 -3.87
CA LEU A 21 -1.50 -0.69 -3.30
C LEU A 21 -2.52 -1.82 -3.48
N GLN A 22 -2.64 -2.36 -4.70
CA GLN A 22 -3.54 -3.46 -4.99
C GLN A 22 -3.21 -4.68 -4.11
N LYS A 23 -1.94 -5.06 -4.03
CA LYS A 23 -1.52 -6.19 -3.19
C LYS A 23 -1.88 -6.01 -1.71
N ALA A 24 -1.72 -4.80 -1.17
CA ALA A 24 -2.07 -4.50 0.21
C ALA A 24 -3.60 -4.56 0.44
N GLN A 25 -4.39 -4.09 -0.52
CA GLN A 25 -5.85 -4.21 -0.51
C GLN A 25 -6.32 -5.66 -0.59
N ASP A 26 -5.72 -6.46 -1.47
CA ASP A 26 -6.01 -7.89 -1.60
C ASP A 26 -5.68 -8.62 -0.29
N SER A 27 -4.50 -8.37 0.28
CA SER A 27 -4.07 -8.96 1.56
C SER A 27 -5.01 -8.59 2.72
N LEU A 28 -5.52 -7.35 2.71
CA LEU A 28 -6.51 -6.90 3.69
C LEU A 28 -7.85 -7.61 3.53
N ALA A 29 -8.29 -7.84 2.28
CA ALA A 29 -9.54 -8.53 1.95
C ALA A 29 -9.48 -10.04 2.25
N GLU A 30 -8.29 -10.65 2.17
CA GLU A 30 -8.08 -12.06 2.49
C GLU A 30 -8.05 -12.36 4.00
N LEU A 31 -8.05 -11.33 4.85
CA LEU A 31 -8.03 -11.54 6.31
C LEU A 31 -9.29 -12.28 6.79
N PRO A 32 -9.15 -13.22 7.73
CA PRO A 32 -10.25 -14.06 8.18
C PRO A 32 -11.39 -13.24 8.81
N GLU A 33 -12.59 -13.41 8.29
CA GLU A 33 -13.80 -12.78 8.80
C GLU A 33 -14.44 -13.59 9.94
N GLY A 34 -15.38 -12.95 10.65
CA GLY A 34 -16.13 -13.59 11.72
C GLY A 34 -15.39 -13.66 13.07
N TYR A 35 -15.92 -14.51 13.94
CA TYR A 35 -15.40 -14.72 15.29
C TYR A 35 -14.11 -15.53 15.25
N LEU A 36 -13.10 -15.05 15.96
CA LEU A 36 -11.83 -15.74 16.15
C LEU A 36 -11.52 -15.78 17.66
N PRO A 37 -10.88 -16.86 18.15
CA PRO A 37 -10.26 -16.87 19.46
C PRO A 37 -9.32 -15.67 19.64
N TYR A 38 -9.25 -15.12 20.86
CA TYR A 38 -8.52 -13.88 21.14
C TYR A 38 -7.08 -13.82 20.57
N PRO A 39 -6.25 -14.88 20.63
CA PRO A 39 -4.91 -14.85 20.05
C PRO A 39 -4.91 -14.63 18.52
N GLU A 40 -5.85 -15.24 17.81
CA GLU A 40 -5.99 -15.15 16.36
C GLU A 40 -6.64 -13.82 15.95
N TYR A 41 -7.67 -13.40 16.69
CA TYR A 41 -8.24 -12.06 16.58
C TYR A 41 -7.15 -10.98 16.68
N LYS A 42 -6.31 -11.05 17.71
CA LYS A 42 -5.22 -10.06 17.92
C LYS A 42 -4.22 -10.06 16.76
N LYS A 43 -3.87 -11.24 16.22
CA LYS A 43 -3.00 -11.35 15.04
C LYS A 43 -3.65 -10.72 13.81
N ARG A 44 -4.94 -10.99 13.58
CA ARG A 44 -5.71 -10.38 12.49
C ARG A 44 -5.77 -8.87 12.60
N GLU A 45 -6.09 -8.33 13.78
CA GLU A 45 -6.17 -6.88 13.97
C GLU A 45 -4.81 -6.20 13.75
N LYS A 46 -3.71 -6.84 14.15
CA LYS A 46 -2.36 -6.35 13.85
C LYS A 46 -2.10 -6.32 12.34
N ALA A 47 -2.38 -7.42 11.64
CA ALA A 47 -2.20 -7.49 10.18
C ALA A 47 -3.10 -6.48 9.44
N ARG A 48 -4.35 -6.32 9.89
CA ARG A 48 -5.29 -5.31 9.39
C ARG A 48 -4.70 -3.91 9.51
N HIS A 49 -4.18 -3.57 10.68
CA HIS A 49 -3.56 -2.26 10.91
C HIS A 49 -2.35 -2.05 10.01
N GLU A 50 -1.45 -3.04 9.91
CA GLU A 50 -0.26 -2.98 9.04
C GLU A 50 -0.63 -2.77 7.56
N HIS A 51 -1.64 -3.49 7.05
CA HIS A 51 -2.11 -3.30 5.67
C HIS A 51 -2.78 -1.94 5.46
N GLN A 52 -3.54 -1.44 6.43
CA GLN A 52 -4.14 -0.10 6.35
C GLN A 52 -3.09 1.02 6.36
N GLU A 53 -2.05 0.89 7.18
CA GLU A 53 -0.92 1.82 7.20
C GLU A 53 -0.18 1.82 5.86
N GLU A 54 0.11 0.64 5.29
CA GLU A 54 0.75 0.53 3.97
C GLU A 54 -0.13 1.16 2.87
N ILE A 55 -1.44 0.88 2.87
CA ILE A 55 -2.39 1.50 1.93
C ILE A 55 -2.35 3.03 2.04
N SER A 56 -2.38 3.58 3.26
CA SER A 56 -2.32 5.03 3.47
C SER A 56 -0.99 5.61 2.99
N HIS A 57 0.12 4.94 3.29
CA HIS A 57 1.45 5.38 2.91
C HIS A 57 1.64 5.36 1.39
N VAL A 58 1.26 4.28 0.72
CA VAL A 58 1.38 4.14 -0.74
C VAL A 58 0.48 5.14 -1.47
N ASN A 59 -0.74 5.39 -0.99
CA ASN A 59 -1.59 6.45 -1.54
C ASN A 59 -0.95 7.84 -1.45
N CYS A 60 -0.27 8.14 -0.34
CA CYS A 60 0.49 9.38 -0.20
C CYS A 60 1.61 9.48 -1.24
N LEU A 61 2.38 8.41 -1.43
CA LEU A 61 3.45 8.36 -2.43
C LEU A 61 2.93 8.56 -3.86
N ILE A 62 1.80 7.93 -4.20
CA ILE A 62 1.14 8.13 -5.50
C ILE A 62 0.70 9.59 -5.66
N GLY A 63 0.13 10.19 -4.62
CA GLY A 63 -0.26 11.61 -4.62
C GLY A 63 0.94 12.53 -4.92
N LEU A 64 2.03 12.35 -4.18
CA LEU A 64 3.27 13.13 -4.36
C LEU A 64 3.89 12.94 -5.75
N ALA A 65 3.89 11.69 -6.25
CA ALA A 65 4.40 11.41 -7.58
C ALA A 65 3.54 12.06 -8.67
N ARG A 66 2.21 12.07 -8.52
CA ARG A 66 1.29 12.75 -9.44
C ARG A 66 1.43 14.26 -9.41
N GLU A 67 1.73 14.87 -8.25
CA GLU A 67 2.01 16.30 -8.14
C GLU A 67 3.35 16.72 -8.80
N ALA A 68 4.27 15.77 -8.97
CA ALA A 68 5.58 15.99 -9.58
C ALA A 68 5.58 15.84 -11.13
N LEU A 69 4.48 15.35 -11.71
CA LEU A 69 4.23 15.27 -13.15
C LEU A 69 3.59 16.55 -13.68
#